data_AF-A0A1Z5SQ40-F1
#
_entry.id   AF-A0A1Z5SQ40-F1
#
_cell.length_a   1.000
_cell.length_b   1.000
_cell.length_c   1.000
_cell.angle_alpha   90.00
_cell.angle_beta   90.00
_cell.angle_gamma   90.00
#
_symmetry.space_group_name_H-M   'P 1'
#
loop_
_entity.id
_entity.type
_entity.pdbx_description
1 polymer ?
#
loop_
_entity_poly.entity_id
_entity_poly.type
_entity_poly.pdbx_seq_one_letter_code
_entity_poly.pdbx_strand_id
1 'polypeptide(L)'
;MQRAEPRPDPSQAQPQPQPQEQGAASKQWNLPTGFASTGNSSHTQSFEEIYGIPENFLEIEVTDPQTHQPTASPSSRYTTYLIRLSTNIPAFKLRRSEVRRRYSDFEVFRDLLERESARVSIPPLPGKVYLNRFDDAVIEERRRGLERFLKIVVGHPLLQTGSRVLGSFVQDPSWDRNSW
;
A
#
# COMPACT_ATOMS: atom_id res chain seq x y z
N MET A 1 -13.91 77.77 60.16
CA MET A 1 -14.64 76.57 60.62
C MET A 1 -14.83 75.66 59.42
N GLN A 2 -14.11 74.54 59.38
CA GLN A 2 -14.58 73.26 58.85
C GLN A 2 -13.57 72.20 59.30
N ARG A 3 -14.11 71.18 59.96
CA ARG A 3 -13.49 70.17 60.82
C ARG A 3 -13.39 68.87 60.02
N ALA A 4 -12.24 68.20 60.09
CA ALA A 4 -11.95 66.87 59.51
C ALA A 4 -12.88 65.78 60.08
N GLU A 5 -13.18 64.68 59.37
CA GLU A 5 -12.42 63.41 59.26
C GLU A 5 -13.33 62.35 58.57
N PRO A 6 -12.91 61.10 58.26
CA PRO A 6 -11.58 60.57 57.92
C PRO A 6 -11.60 59.61 56.69
N ARG A 7 -10.42 59.19 56.22
CA ARG A 7 -10.25 57.99 55.36
C ARG A 7 -10.21 56.73 56.23
N PRO A 8 -10.73 55.58 55.77
CA PRO A 8 -10.39 54.28 56.34
C PRO A 8 -9.30 53.54 55.54
N ASP A 9 -8.34 52.98 56.30
CA ASP A 9 -7.25 52.08 55.90
C ASP A 9 -7.74 50.69 55.43
N PRO A 10 -6.91 49.91 54.69
CA PRO A 10 -7.22 48.57 54.24
C PRO A 10 -6.72 47.54 55.25
N SER A 11 -7.62 46.68 55.76
CA SER A 11 -7.39 45.27 56.16
C SER A 11 -8.41 44.81 57.20
N GLN A 12 -9.39 44.00 56.78
CA GLN A 12 -9.89 42.82 57.50
C GLN A 12 -10.91 42.06 56.62
N ALA A 13 -10.63 40.78 56.38
CA ALA A 13 -11.36 39.79 55.55
C ALA A 13 -12.72 39.38 56.18
N GLN A 14 -13.72 38.79 55.53
CA GLN A 14 -13.86 37.57 54.68
C GLN A 14 -15.31 37.57 54.07
N PRO A 15 -15.83 36.49 53.42
CA PRO A 15 -15.39 35.73 52.25
C PRO A 15 -16.35 35.88 51.05
N GLN A 16 -15.89 35.60 49.83
CA GLN A 16 -16.72 35.56 48.62
C GLN A 16 -17.63 34.32 48.59
N PRO A 17 -18.94 34.45 48.29
CA PRO A 17 -19.77 33.37 47.80
C PRO A 17 -19.66 33.24 46.27
N GLN A 18 -19.47 32.02 45.77
CA GLN A 18 -19.54 31.68 44.34
C GLN A 18 -20.95 31.93 43.77
N PRO A 19 -21.05 32.38 42.50
CA PRO A 19 -22.25 32.12 41.70
C PRO A 19 -21.94 31.18 40.51
N GLN A 20 -22.44 29.95 40.68
CA GLN A 20 -23.19 29.13 39.73
C GLN A 20 -22.99 29.34 38.21
N GLU A 21 -22.49 28.27 37.61
CA GLU A 21 -22.45 27.96 36.18
C GLU A 21 -23.87 27.96 35.57
N GLN A 22 -24.10 28.80 34.54
CA GLN A 22 -25.25 28.69 33.66
C GLN A 22 -24.78 28.59 32.21
N GLY A 23 -25.34 27.60 31.52
CA GLY A 23 -24.79 26.97 30.33
C GLY A 23 -24.71 27.87 29.09
N ALA A 24 -23.63 27.67 28.34
CA ALA A 24 -23.53 28.04 26.94
C ALA A 24 -23.62 26.76 26.11
N ALA A 25 -24.73 26.61 25.39
CA ALA A 25 -24.98 25.51 24.47
C ALA A 25 -23.84 25.38 23.44
N SER A 26 -23.15 24.25 23.46
CA SER A 26 -22.16 23.89 22.44
C SER A 26 -22.88 23.65 21.12
N LYS A 27 -22.77 24.59 20.18
CA LYS A 27 -23.12 24.34 18.78
C LYS A 27 -22.12 23.33 18.22
N GLN A 28 -22.54 22.07 18.22
CA GLN A 28 -21.87 20.96 17.55
C GLN A 28 -21.92 21.21 16.04
N TRP A 29 -20.79 21.62 15.47
CA TRP A 29 -20.63 21.63 14.02
C TRP A 29 -20.47 20.17 13.56
N ASN A 30 -21.56 19.58 13.07
CA ASN A 30 -21.49 18.30 12.37
C ASN A 30 -20.75 18.52 11.04
N LEU A 31 -19.54 17.95 10.92
CA LEU A 31 -18.87 17.84 9.63
C LEU A 31 -19.69 16.91 8.72
N PRO A 32 -19.78 17.21 7.41
CA PRO A 32 -20.43 16.31 6.46
C PRO A 32 -19.62 15.00 6.37
N THR A 33 -20.27 13.88 6.63
CA THR A 33 -19.73 12.54 6.39
C THR A 33 -19.63 12.32 4.88
N GLY A 34 -18.49 12.73 4.31
CA GLY A 34 -18.14 12.44 2.93
C GLY A 34 -17.93 10.94 2.75
N PHE A 35 -18.78 10.34 1.92
CA PHE A 35 -18.65 9.04 1.25
C PHE A 35 -18.02 7.87 2.03
N ALA A 36 -18.92 7.01 2.52
CA ALA A 36 -18.79 5.58 2.78
C ALA A 36 -17.38 4.94 2.68
N SER A 37 -16.81 4.68 3.86
CA SER A 37 -15.82 3.62 4.05
C SER A 37 -16.50 2.25 3.89
N THR A 38 -16.14 1.53 2.84
CA THR A 38 -16.32 0.08 2.76
C THR A 38 -14.96 -0.58 2.92
N GLY A 39 -14.61 -0.95 4.16
CA GLY A 39 -13.43 -1.78 4.43
C GLY A 39 -13.02 -1.79 5.89
N ASN A 40 -13.11 -2.96 6.51
CA ASN A 40 -12.73 -3.26 7.89
C ASN A 40 -11.22 -3.10 8.12
N SER A 41 -10.74 -1.86 8.29
CA SER A 41 -9.40 -1.55 8.80
C SER A 41 -9.44 -0.18 9.47
N SER A 42 -9.21 -0.12 10.78
CA SER A 42 -9.04 1.12 11.53
C SER A 42 -7.69 1.76 11.17
N HIS A 43 -7.58 2.28 9.95
CA HIS A 43 -6.46 3.11 9.55
C HIS A 43 -6.90 4.56 9.75
N THR A 44 -6.40 5.21 10.81
CA THR A 44 -6.56 6.65 10.99
C THR A 44 -5.78 7.34 9.88
N GLN A 45 -6.48 7.91 8.91
CA GLN A 45 -5.84 8.69 7.85
C GLN A 45 -5.06 9.84 8.46
N SER A 46 -3.78 9.93 8.14
CA SER A 46 -2.92 10.98 8.69
C SER A 46 -3.32 12.36 8.14
N PHE A 47 -3.03 13.45 8.86
CA PHE A 47 -3.34 14.81 8.39
C PHE A 47 -2.69 15.11 7.04
N GLU A 48 -1.49 14.59 6.80
CA GLU A 48 -0.77 14.69 5.53
C GLU A 48 -1.51 13.98 4.37
N GLU A 49 -2.22 12.89 4.67
CA GLU A 49 -3.04 12.15 3.70
C GLU A 49 -4.32 12.90 3.29
N ILE A 50 -4.83 13.77 4.19
CA ILE A 50 -6.07 14.54 3.96
C ILE A 50 -5.79 15.87 3.26
N TYR A 51 -4.67 16.53 3.62
CA TYR A 51 -4.37 17.91 3.16
C TYR A 51 -3.14 18.01 2.25
N GLY A 52 -2.42 16.91 2.03
CA GLY A 52 -1.31 16.85 1.06
C GLY A 52 -1.80 16.84 -0.39
N ILE A 53 -0.96 17.30 -1.31
CA ILE A 53 -1.18 17.07 -2.75
C ILE A 53 -1.12 15.55 -2.95
N PRO A 54 -2.16 14.89 -3.50
CA PRO A 54 -2.17 13.44 -3.61
C PRO A 54 -1.10 12.98 -4.60
N GLU A 55 0.01 12.47 -4.08
CA GLU A 55 1.07 11.86 -4.88
C GLU A 55 0.79 10.37 -5.04
N ASN A 56 0.66 9.92 -6.28
CA ASN A 56 0.52 8.50 -6.57
C ASN A 56 1.87 7.80 -6.31
N PHE A 57 1.89 6.82 -5.42
CA PHE A 57 3.04 5.97 -5.18
C PHE A 57 2.75 4.53 -5.59
N LEU A 58 3.81 3.86 -6.04
CA LEU A 58 3.82 2.45 -6.37
C LEU A 58 5.16 1.87 -5.98
N GLU A 59 5.13 1.04 -4.96
CA GLU A 59 6.27 0.29 -4.46
C GLU A 59 6.01 -1.19 -4.73
N ILE A 60 6.93 -1.82 -5.46
CA ILE A 60 6.87 -3.25 -5.72
C ILE A 60 8.25 -3.87 -5.50
N GLU A 61 8.27 -4.93 -4.72
CA GLU A 61 9.47 -5.66 -4.35
C GLU A 61 9.29 -7.15 -4.60
N VAL A 62 10.39 -7.81 -4.99
CA VAL A 62 10.45 -9.27 -5.12
C VAL A 62 11.47 -9.77 -4.13
N THR A 63 11.05 -10.55 -3.15
CA THR A 63 11.87 -10.96 -1.99
C THR A 63 11.61 -12.43 -1.64
N ASP A 64 12.25 -12.91 -0.57
CA ASP A 64 12.02 -14.22 0.05
C ASP A 64 11.96 -15.38 -0.97
N PRO A 65 13.06 -15.69 -1.68
CA PRO A 65 13.09 -16.84 -2.56
C PRO A 65 12.94 -18.13 -1.74
N GLN A 66 11.94 -18.95 -2.08
CA GLN A 66 11.68 -20.23 -1.44
C GLN A 66 11.66 -21.37 -2.43
N THR A 67 12.51 -22.36 -2.19
CA THR A 67 12.60 -23.57 -3.00
C THR A 67 11.71 -24.66 -2.41
N HIS A 68 10.72 -25.07 -3.19
CA HIS A 68 9.74 -26.09 -2.85
C HIS A 68 10.12 -27.41 -3.50
N GLN A 69 9.92 -28.51 -2.79
CA GLN A 69 10.06 -29.87 -3.31
C GLN A 69 8.78 -30.67 -2.96
N PRO A 70 7.73 -30.56 -3.80
CA PRO A 70 6.42 -31.17 -3.52
C PRO A 70 6.43 -32.70 -3.51
N THR A 71 7.33 -33.32 -4.26
CA THR A 71 7.47 -34.78 -4.33
C THR A 71 8.91 -35.18 -4.03
N ALA A 72 9.12 -36.46 -3.70
CA ALA A 72 10.46 -37.01 -3.50
C ALA A 72 11.34 -36.95 -4.77
N SER A 73 10.74 -36.72 -5.94
CA SER A 73 11.49 -36.58 -7.20
C SER A 73 12.25 -35.24 -7.25
N PRO A 74 13.56 -35.25 -7.58
CA PRO A 74 14.33 -34.02 -7.75
C PRO A 74 13.81 -33.14 -8.90
N SER A 75 13.11 -33.72 -9.88
CA SER A 75 12.53 -32.96 -11.00
C SER A 75 11.37 -32.06 -10.59
N SER A 76 10.70 -32.37 -9.47
CA SER A 76 9.55 -31.63 -8.98
C SER A 76 9.91 -30.31 -8.30
N ARG A 77 11.20 -30.05 -8.07
CA ARG A 77 11.67 -28.89 -7.33
C ARG A 77 11.49 -27.60 -8.14
N TYR A 78 10.97 -26.56 -7.51
CA TYR A 78 10.83 -25.22 -8.09
C TYR A 78 11.03 -24.12 -7.03
N THR A 79 11.42 -22.93 -7.48
CA THR A 79 11.61 -21.77 -6.61
C THR A 79 10.51 -20.74 -6.86
N THR A 80 9.88 -20.27 -5.78
CA THR A 80 8.91 -19.18 -5.78
C THR A 80 9.52 -17.93 -5.15
N TYR A 81 9.01 -16.78 -5.54
CA TYR A 81 9.42 -15.47 -5.06
C TYR A 81 8.19 -14.78 -4.48
N LEU A 82 8.37 -14.07 -3.37
CA LEU A 82 7.34 -13.23 -2.77
C LEU A 82 7.31 -11.88 -3.47
N ILE A 83 6.18 -11.54 -4.07
CA ILE A 83 5.92 -10.22 -4.63
C ILE A 83 5.14 -9.43 -3.58
N ARG A 84 5.69 -8.30 -3.17
CA ARG A 84 5.03 -7.33 -2.29
C ARG A 84 4.70 -6.08 -3.09
N LEU A 85 3.44 -5.68 -3.10
CA LEU A 85 2.97 -4.46 -3.73
C LEU A 85 2.35 -3.55 -2.67
N SER A 86 2.72 -2.27 -2.70
CA SER A 86 2.12 -1.20 -1.91
C SER A 86 1.86 -0.01 -2.84
N THR A 87 0.61 0.40 -3.00
CA THR A 87 0.25 1.47 -3.93
C THR A 87 -1.05 2.16 -3.54
N ASN A 88 -1.16 3.45 -3.86
CA ASN A 88 -2.43 4.20 -3.80
C ASN A 88 -3.08 4.39 -5.18
N ILE A 89 -2.50 3.83 -6.25
CA ILE A 89 -3.01 3.97 -7.63
C ILE A 89 -4.37 3.24 -7.75
N PRO A 90 -5.41 3.91 -8.28
CA PRO A 90 -6.77 3.35 -8.35
C PRO A 90 -6.95 2.20 -9.36
N ALA A 91 -5.97 1.96 -10.23
CA ALA A 91 -5.96 0.81 -11.13
C ALA A 91 -5.86 -0.53 -10.38
N PHE A 92 -5.38 -0.53 -9.14
CA PHE A 92 -5.24 -1.71 -8.30
C PHE A 92 -6.37 -1.80 -7.27
N LYS A 93 -6.90 -3.01 -7.06
CA LYS A 93 -8.02 -3.24 -6.14
C LYS A 93 -7.57 -3.16 -4.68
N LEU A 94 -6.38 -3.65 -4.39
CA LEU A 94 -5.80 -3.66 -3.04
C LEU A 94 -4.70 -2.60 -2.92
N ARG A 95 -4.66 -1.90 -1.77
CA ARG A 95 -3.56 -0.97 -1.42
C ARG A 95 -2.26 -1.71 -1.13
N ARG A 96 -2.38 -2.90 -0.54
CA ARG A 96 -1.26 -3.79 -0.24
C ARG A 96 -1.61 -5.22 -0.65
N SER A 97 -0.68 -5.92 -1.27
CA SER A 97 -0.83 -7.34 -1.59
C SER A 97 0.50 -8.07 -1.47
N GLU A 98 0.41 -9.34 -1.07
CA GLU A 98 1.54 -10.27 -1.03
C GLU A 98 1.14 -11.53 -1.79
N VAL A 99 1.86 -11.87 -2.85
CA VAL A 99 1.59 -13.07 -3.66
C VAL A 99 2.88 -13.80 -3.97
N ARG A 100 2.81 -15.14 -4.08
CA ARG A 100 3.97 -15.96 -4.48
C ARG A 100 3.84 -16.38 -5.92
N ARG A 101 4.93 -16.24 -6.68
CA ARG A 101 5.02 -16.64 -8.10
C ARG A 101 6.32 -17.37 -8.37
N ARG A 102 6.30 -18.35 -9.26
CA ARG A 102 7.53 -18.97 -9.78
C ARG A 102 7.90 -18.34 -11.12
N TYR A 103 9.15 -18.49 -11.52
CA TYR A 103 9.68 -17.93 -12.77
C TYR A 103 8.84 -18.27 -14.01
N SER A 104 8.37 -19.51 -14.13
CA SER A 104 7.55 -19.92 -15.28
C SER A 104 6.19 -19.21 -15.35
N ASP A 105 5.68 -18.71 -14.22
CA ASP A 105 4.45 -17.91 -14.22
C ASP A 105 4.72 -16.52 -14.80
N PHE A 106 5.92 -15.97 -14.57
CA PHE A 106 6.36 -14.73 -15.21
C PHE A 106 6.53 -14.88 -16.72
N GLU A 107 7.04 -16.03 -17.20
CA GLU A 107 7.12 -16.33 -18.64
C GLU A 107 5.73 -16.20 -19.28
N VAL A 108 4.72 -16.88 -18.71
CA VAL A 108 3.35 -16.81 -19.23
C VAL A 108 2.74 -15.42 -19.06
N PHE A 109 2.97 -14.77 -17.93
CA PHE A 109 2.50 -13.40 -17.69
C PHE A 109 3.01 -12.41 -18.73
N ARG A 110 4.30 -12.48 -19.08
CA ARG A 110 4.88 -11.67 -20.15
C ARG A 110 4.17 -11.94 -21.48
N ASP A 111 3.99 -13.20 -21.85
CA ASP A 111 3.34 -13.56 -23.11
C ASP A 111 1.88 -13.06 -23.17
N LEU A 112 1.15 -13.13 -22.06
CA LEU A 112 -0.21 -12.60 -21.94
C LEU A 112 -0.23 -11.06 -22.07
N LEU A 113 0.71 -10.36 -21.43
CA LEU A 113 0.84 -8.91 -21.57
C LEU A 113 1.14 -8.48 -23.01
N GLU A 114 2.01 -9.20 -23.71
CA GLU A 114 2.32 -8.94 -25.12
C GLU A 114 1.11 -9.15 -26.03
N ARG A 115 0.26 -10.13 -25.72
CA ARG A 115 -1.01 -10.38 -26.45
C ARG A 115 -2.06 -9.32 -26.18
N GLU A 116 -2.24 -8.88 -24.93
CA GLU A 116 -3.21 -7.84 -24.58
C GLU A 116 -2.79 -6.45 -25.07
N SER A 117 -1.50 -6.14 -25.05
CA SER A 117 -0.96 -4.78 -25.24
C SER A 117 0.08 -4.70 -26.36
N ALA A 118 -0.33 -4.95 -27.61
CA ALA A 118 0.55 -4.94 -28.79
C ALA A 118 1.27 -3.61 -29.08
N ARG A 119 0.87 -2.51 -28.43
CA ARG A 119 1.47 -1.16 -28.59
C ARG A 119 2.54 -0.85 -27.56
N VAL A 120 2.74 -1.71 -26.56
CA VAL A 120 3.68 -1.49 -25.45
C VAL A 120 4.83 -2.48 -25.57
N SER A 121 6.07 -1.96 -25.53
CA SER A 121 7.26 -2.81 -25.49
C SER A 121 7.42 -3.41 -24.10
N ILE A 122 7.18 -4.72 -23.96
CA ILE A 122 7.34 -5.42 -22.68
C ILE A 122 8.83 -5.73 -22.45
N PRO A 123 9.40 -5.36 -21.28
CA PRO A 123 10.81 -5.62 -21.00
C PRO A 123 11.12 -7.13 -20.97
N PRO A 124 12.35 -7.53 -21.32
CA PRO A 124 12.75 -8.93 -21.26
C PRO A 124 12.83 -9.42 -19.81
N LEU A 125 12.51 -10.70 -19.61
CA LEU A 125 12.74 -11.39 -18.34
C LEU A 125 14.24 -11.71 -18.17
N PRO A 126 14.73 -11.87 -16.93
CA PRO A 126 16.09 -12.37 -16.70
C PRO A 126 16.28 -13.73 -17.39
N GLY A 127 17.49 -13.95 -17.93
CA GLY A 127 17.79 -15.10 -18.77
C GLY A 127 17.41 -16.45 -18.15
N LYS A 128 16.92 -17.36 -19.01
CA LYS A 128 16.55 -18.71 -18.59
C LYS A 128 17.80 -19.52 -18.28
N VAL A 129 18.06 -19.72 -17.00
CA VAL A 129 19.19 -20.54 -16.53
C VAL A 129 18.78 -22.00 -16.45
N TYR A 130 19.39 -22.83 -17.30
CA TYR A 130 19.13 -24.28 -17.39
C TYR A 130 20.01 -25.11 -16.45
N LEU A 131 21.24 -24.66 -16.18
CA LEU A 131 22.24 -25.34 -15.34
C LEU A 131 22.31 -24.65 -13.97
N ASN A 132 22.41 -25.41 -12.88
CA ASN A 132 22.48 -24.86 -11.52
C ASN A 132 21.34 -23.86 -11.17
N ARG A 133 20.12 -24.10 -11.66
CA ARG A 133 18.96 -23.21 -11.44
C ARG A 133 18.55 -22.99 -9.97
N PHE A 134 19.13 -23.75 -9.05
CA PHE A 134 18.88 -23.69 -7.60
C PHE A 134 20.07 -23.12 -6.83
N ASP A 135 21.10 -22.64 -7.53
CA ASP A 135 22.23 -21.93 -6.93
C ASP A 135 21.76 -20.56 -6.43
N ASP A 136 22.20 -20.16 -5.25
CA ASP A 136 21.80 -18.92 -4.59
C ASP A 136 22.16 -17.70 -5.44
N ALA A 137 23.28 -17.74 -6.18
CA ALA A 137 23.67 -16.67 -7.09
C ALA A 137 22.66 -16.50 -8.23
N VAL A 138 22.19 -17.61 -8.80
CA VAL A 138 21.19 -17.64 -9.89
C VAL A 138 19.83 -17.18 -9.37
N ILE A 139 19.46 -17.62 -8.16
CA ILE A 139 18.20 -17.22 -7.51
C ILE A 139 18.18 -15.71 -7.25
N GLU A 140 19.27 -15.13 -6.74
CA GLU A 140 19.36 -13.70 -6.46
C GLU A 140 19.41 -12.85 -7.74
N GLU A 141 20.18 -13.27 -8.75
CA GLU A 141 20.18 -12.61 -10.07
C GLU A 141 18.77 -12.60 -10.67
N ARG A 142 18.09 -13.74 -10.62
CA ARG A 142 16.71 -13.86 -11.10
C ARG A 142 15.77 -12.98 -10.29
N ARG A 143 15.87 -12.95 -8.96
CA ARG A 143 15.06 -12.09 -8.08
C ARG A 143 15.19 -10.62 -8.49
N ARG A 144 16.42 -10.13 -8.66
CA ARG A 144 16.70 -8.74 -9.13
C ARG A 144 16.11 -8.45 -10.50
N GLY A 145 16.23 -9.39 -11.44
CA GLY A 145 15.67 -9.24 -12.78
C GLY A 145 14.15 -9.22 -12.78
N LEU A 146 13.50 -10.09 -12.01
CA LEU A 146 12.05 -10.13 -11.85
C LEU A 146 11.52 -8.86 -11.18
N GLU A 147 12.24 -8.35 -10.17
CA GLU A 147 11.91 -7.08 -9.52
C GLU A 147 11.95 -5.91 -10.52
N ARG A 148 13.04 -5.80 -11.30
CA ARG A 148 13.18 -4.77 -12.33
C ARG A 148 12.06 -4.86 -13.36
N PHE A 149 11.77 -6.07 -13.84
CA PHE A 149 10.69 -6.32 -14.78
C PHE A 149 9.35 -5.82 -14.24
N LEU A 150 8.99 -6.17 -12.99
CA LEU A 150 7.75 -5.74 -12.37
C LEU A 150 7.68 -4.23 -12.15
N LYS A 151 8.77 -3.59 -11.71
CA LYS A 151 8.81 -2.13 -11.53
C LYS A 151 8.45 -1.39 -12.83
N ILE A 152 8.97 -1.86 -13.96
CA ILE A 152 8.69 -1.27 -15.28
C ILE A 152 7.23 -1.55 -15.70
N VAL A 153 6.80 -2.82 -15.62
CA VAL A 153 5.49 -3.27 -16.11
C VAL A 153 4.34 -2.69 -15.29
N VAL A 154 4.43 -2.77 -13.97
CA VAL A 154 3.39 -2.30 -13.05
C VAL A 154 3.34 -0.77 -13.02
N GLY A 155 4.48 -0.10 -13.22
CA GLY A 155 4.55 1.37 -13.33
C GLY A 155 4.05 1.94 -14.66
N HIS A 156 3.75 1.12 -15.66
CA HIS A 156 3.38 1.60 -17.00
C HIS A 156 1.89 1.97 -17.09
N PRO A 157 1.51 3.25 -17.33
CA PRO A 157 0.12 3.70 -17.28
C PRO A 157 -0.82 2.98 -18.26
N LEU A 158 -0.33 2.63 -19.45
CA LEU A 158 -1.13 1.89 -20.44
C LEU A 158 -1.36 0.43 -20.03
N LEU A 159 -0.44 -0.17 -19.27
CA LEU A 159 -0.63 -1.55 -18.79
C LEU A 159 -1.55 -1.55 -17.56
N GLN A 160 -1.46 -0.53 -16.70
CA GLN A 160 -2.36 -0.35 -15.56
C GLN A 160 -3.84 -0.24 -15.98
N THR A 161 -4.12 0.48 -17.09
CA THR A 161 -5.48 0.70 -17.57
C THR A 161 -5.92 -0.31 -18.63
N GLY A 162 -4.98 -0.83 -19.42
CA GLY A 162 -5.27 -1.68 -20.58
C GLY A 162 -5.15 -3.18 -20.35
N SER A 163 -4.46 -3.62 -19.29
CA SER A 163 -4.27 -5.05 -19.02
C SER A 163 -5.09 -5.54 -17.84
N ARG A 164 -5.89 -6.58 -18.07
CA ARG A 164 -6.64 -7.26 -17.01
C ARG A 164 -5.76 -8.25 -16.25
N VAL A 165 -4.79 -8.87 -16.93
CA VAL A 165 -3.89 -9.85 -16.31
C VAL A 165 -2.96 -9.21 -15.28
N LEU A 166 -2.56 -7.94 -15.48
CA LEU A 166 -1.62 -7.22 -14.61
C LEU A 166 -2.07 -7.18 -13.15
N GLY A 167 -3.29 -6.70 -12.89
CA GLY A 167 -3.83 -6.60 -11.53
C GLY A 167 -3.95 -7.98 -10.87
N SER A 168 -4.47 -8.97 -11.59
CA SER A 168 -4.59 -10.34 -11.06
C SER A 168 -3.23 -10.97 -10.76
N PHE A 169 -2.22 -10.77 -11.60
CA PHE A 169 -0.91 -11.39 -11.39
C PHE A 169 -0.23 -10.91 -10.11
N VAL A 170 -0.36 -9.62 -9.75
CA VAL A 170 0.31 -9.02 -8.57
C VAL A 170 -0.54 -8.99 -7.30
N GLN A 171 -1.86 -9.20 -7.40
CA GLN A 171 -2.78 -9.09 -6.26
C GLN A 171 -3.51 -10.40 -5.90
N ASP A 172 -3.75 -11.32 -6.83
CA ASP A 172 -4.56 -12.52 -6.60
C ASP A 172 -3.68 -13.71 -6.19
N PRO A 173 -3.71 -14.21 -4.94
CA PRO A 173 -2.88 -15.35 -4.53
C PRO A 173 -3.11 -16.60 -5.39
N SER A 174 -4.32 -16.76 -5.92
CA SER A 174 -4.79 -17.91 -6.71
C SER A 174 -4.71 -17.72 -8.23
N TRP A 175 -3.88 -16.78 -8.71
CA TRP A 175 -3.68 -16.57 -10.14
C TRP A 175 -3.35 -17.89 -10.86
N ASP A 176 -4.16 -18.24 -11.87
CA ASP A 176 -3.94 -19.39 -12.72
C ASP A 176 -3.73 -18.96 -14.17
N ARG A 177 -2.73 -19.59 -14.80
CA ARG A 177 -2.31 -19.28 -16.17
C ARG A 177 -3.30 -19.75 -17.24
N ASN A 178 -4.19 -20.70 -16.92
CA ASN A 178 -5.18 -21.21 -17.88
C ASN A 178 -6.46 -20.36 -17.87
N SER A 179 -6.56 -19.38 -16.97
CA SER A 179 -7.72 -18.51 -16.83
C SER A 179 -7.67 -17.28 -17.75
N TRP A 180 -6.69 -17.20 -18.66
CA TRP A 180 -6.37 -16.04 -19.50
C TRP A 180 -6.03 -16.42 -20.94
#